data_AF-A0A166J5P9-F1
#
_entry.id   AF-A0A166J5P9-F1
#
_cell.length_a   1.000
_cell.length_b   1.000
_cell.length_c   1.000
_cell.angle_alpha   90.00
_cell.angle_beta   90.00
_cell.angle_gamma   90.00
#
_symmetry.space_group_name_H-M   'P 1'
#
loop_
_entity.id
_entity.type
_entity.pdbx_description
1 polymer ?
#
loop_
_entity_poly.entity_id
_entity_poly.type
_entity_poly.pdbx_seq_one_letter_code
_entity_poly.pdbx_strand_id
1 'polypeptide(L)'
;MGHEHYKNNTRAPIRGCLCDPPTMNSVSFAPSSPTFDFPDVDSGGTPPPRLPSPTPTFRSRHYMHDDVAVFKVEDHLFRINRAILDEETDMFPRGQDPIELTDIKRGDFEILLDFLNLGTRYDQEPLTVVDWASVIAVCSRYGMQRILDYACEALRLESAPAATNVTTAGTGFERDTHGMYFLIREKGTTRYLSTYGASNTEGTQVLLCDREGRWSTTLKSMVFFIDKSGALHHAASGLAVDIVDDVPVLRRNRPVSSCSNPWSRPLPEFSFVDSQICVKFLSDPALPLCSDKLYPNGSWATGNFVLAVRPKSDFHVHPISDFSPWIPATMAGTFDYKSGANHDQQWRVLVEKRKKDVGGSRTSWEIVAATKV
;
A
#
# COMPACT_ATOMS: atom_id res chain seq x y z
N MET A 1 -38.18 -5.85 -62.64
CA MET A 1 -37.18 -6.81 -63.14
C MET A 1 -36.00 -6.02 -63.65
N GLY A 2 -34.91 -6.00 -62.90
CA GLY A 2 -33.69 -5.27 -63.23
C GLY A 2 -32.54 -5.93 -62.51
N HIS A 3 -31.72 -6.66 -63.26
CA HIS A 3 -30.47 -7.27 -62.83
C HIS A 3 -29.43 -6.18 -62.56
N GLU A 4 -28.78 -6.19 -61.39
CA GLU A 4 -27.41 -5.68 -61.29
C GLU A 4 -26.53 -6.60 -60.45
N HIS A 5 -25.36 -6.84 -61.03
CA HIS A 5 -24.29 -7.73 -60.63
C HIS A 5 -23.60 -7.28 -59.34
N TYR A 6 -23.45 -8.19 -58.37
CA TYR A 6 -22.39 -8.09 -57.36
C TYR A 6 -21.21 -8.98 -57.74
N LYS A 7 -20.05 -8.33 -57.89
CA LYS A 7 -18.75 -8.92 -58.23
C LYS A 7 -18.16 -9.65 -57.03
N ASN A 8 -17.83 -10.92 -57.20
CA ASN A 8 -16.97 -11.69 -56.32
C ASN A 8 -15.54 -11.18 -56.42
N ASN A 9 -14.91 -10.85 -55.28
CA ASN A 9 -13.51 -10.49 -55.22
C ASN A 9 -12.72 -11.58 -54.48
N THR A 10 -12.10 -12.45 -55.28
CA THR A 10 -11.22 -13.54 -54.86
C THR A 10 -9.85 -12.95 -54.48
N ARG A 11 -9.42 -13.09 -53.22
CA ARG A 11 -8.08 -12.67 -52.78
C ARG A 11 -7.14 -13.88 -52.67
N ALA A 12 -6.01 -13.77 -53.36
CA ALA A 12 -4.94 -14.75 -53.50
C ALA A 12 -4.11 -14.96 -52.21
N PRO A 13 -3.34 -16.07 -52.10
CA PRO A 13 -2.61 -16.44 -50.89
C PRO A 13 -1.29 -15.66 -50.76
N ILE A 14 -0.97 -15.20 -49.55
CA ILE A 14 0.31 -14.57 -49.23
C ILE A 14 1.34 -15.66 -48.89
N ARG A 15 2.40 -15.69 -49.70
CA ARG A 15 3.63 -16.46 -49.52
C ARG A 15 4.34 -16.08 -48.22
N GLY A 16 4.94 -17.08 -47.59
CA GLY A 16 5.71 -16.95 -46.37
C GLY A 16 7.04 -16.22 -46.53
N CYS A 17 7.51 -15.70 -45.40
CA CYS A 17 8.90 -15.37 -45.15
C CYS A 17 9.33 -16.15 -43.92
N LEU A 18 10.20 -17.14 -44.16
CA LEU A 18 11.00 -17.84 -43.17
C LEU A 18 12.19 -16.91 -42.86
N CYS A 19 12.31 -16.45 -41.63
CA CYS A 19 13.52 -15.77 -41.16
C CYS A 19 14.17 -16.66 -40.11
N ASP A 20 15.37 -17.14 -40.43
CA ASP A 20 16.23 -17.92 -39.56
C ASP A 20 16.66 -17.13 -38.31
N PRO A 21 16.87 -17.80 -37.16
CA PRO A 21 17.40 -17.16 -35.96
C PRO A 21 18.92 -16.96 -36.04
N PRO A 22 19.48 -15.88 -35.47
CA PRO A 22 20.92 -15.68 -35.42
C PRO A 22 21.57 -16.54 -34.33
N THR A 23 22.64 -17.22 -34.74
CA THR A 23 23.59 -17.97 -33.93
C THR A 23 24.25 -17.08 -32.87
N MET A 24 24.06 -17.38 -31.58
CA MET A 24 24.82 -16.73 -30.50
C MET A 24 26.13 -17.49 -30.25
N ASN A 25 27.24 -16.79 -30.44
CA ASN A 25 28.58 -17.21 -30.07
C ASN A 25 28.73 -17.21 -28.55
N SER A 26 29.10 -18.37 -27.99
CA SER A 26 29.52 -18.54 -26.60
C SER A 26 30.92 -17.94 -26.40
N VAL A 27 31.04 -16.87 -25.62
CA VAL A 27 32.33 -16.38 -25.11
C VAL A 27 32.46 -16.81 -23.65
N SER A 28 33.36 -17.76 -23.44
CA SER A 28 33.77 -18.30 -22.15
C SER A 28 34.69 -17.29 -21.44
N PHE A 29 34.29 -16.78 -20.28
CA PHE A 29 35.20 -16.06 -19.38
C PHE A 29 35.59 -16.96 -18.22
N ALA A 30 36.89 -17.24 -18.12
CA ALA A 30 37.52 -17.94 -17.00
C ALA A 30 37.67 -17.01 -15.78
N PRO A 31 37.66 -17.54 -14.54
CA PRO A 31 37.90 -16.75 -13.34
C PRO A 31 39.40 -16.65 -13.03
N SER A 32 39.93 -15.43 -12.99
CA SER A 32 41.26 -15.13 -12.44
C SER A 32 41.14 -14.82 -10.94
N SER A 33 41.74 -15.69 -10.13
CA SER A 33 41.96 -15.45 -8.69
C SER A 33 43.22 -14.59 -8.50
N PRO A 34 43.24 -13.60 -7.59
CA PRO A 34 44.48 -12.97 -7.19
C PRO A 34 45.10 -13.73 -6.00
N THR A 35 46.23 -14.36 -6.26
CA THR A 35 47.21 -14.79 -5.25
C THR A 35 47.86 -13.54 -4.65
N PHE A 36 47.74 -13.34 -3.34
CA PHE A 36 48.51 -12.35 -2.60
C PHE A 36 49.76 -13.02 -2.03
N ASP A 37 50.92 -12.68 -2.57
CA ASP A 37 52.23 -13.00 -2.02
C ASP A 37 52.60 -12.00 -0.91
N PHE A 38 52.97 -12.51 0.26
CA PHE A 38 53.63 -11.75 1.33
C PHE A 38 55.14 -11.99 1.26
N PRO A 39 55.99 -10.95 1.26
CA PRO A 39 57.38 -11.14 1.61
C PRO A 39 57.57 -11.05 3.12
N ASP A 40 58.15 -12.12 3.69
CA ASP A 40 58.81 -12.10 4.99
C ASP A 40 60.01 -11.14 4.95
N VAL A 41 60.01 -10.16 5.86
CA VAL A 41 61.23 -9.43 6.23
C VAL A 41 61.32 -9.40 7.75
N ASP A 42 62.25 -10.21 8.23
CA ASP A 42 62.88 -10.13 9.54
C ASP A 42 63.65 -8.82 9.66
N SER A 43 63.34 -8.00 10.65
CA SER A 43 64.25 -6.94 11.12
C SER A 43 63.94 -6.52 12.54
N GLY A 44 64.81 -6.99 13.44
CA GLY A 44 64.92 -6.50 14.80
C GLY A 44 65.25 -5.01 14.80
N GLY A 45 64.36 -4.22 15.39
CA GLY A 45 64.54 -2.81 15.67
C GLY A 45 63.75 -2.43 16.90
N THR A 46 64.46 -1.96 17.92
CA THR A 46 63.93 -1.45 19.20
C THR A 46 62.82 -0.41 18.95
N PRO A 47 61.68 -0.47 19.67
CA PRO A 47 60.55 0.41 19.37
C PRO A 47 60.87 1.87 19.74
N PRO A 48 60.52 2.85 18.89
CA PRO A 48 60.61 4.26 19.26
C PRO A 48 59.57 4.60 20.34
N PRO A 49 59.80 5.65 21.14
CA PRO A 49 58.87 6.06 22.20
C PRO A 49 57.51 6.39 21.58
N ARG A 50 56.44 5.78 22.12
CA ARG A 50 55.05 6.07 21.73
C ARG A 50 54.80 7.57 21.90
N LEU A 51 54.58 8.26 20.78
CA LEU A 51 53.91 9.55 20.78
C LEU A 51 52.54 9.40 21.47
N PRO A 52 52.12 10.34 22.32
CA PRO A 52 50.81 10.29 22.93
C PRO A 52 49.75 10.23 21.82
N SER A 53 48.86 9.24 21.91
CA SER A 53 47.73 9.13 21.00
C SER A 53 47.00 10.47 20.94
N PRO A 54 46.62 10.97 19.76
CA PRO A 54 45.89 12.22 19.68
C PRO A 54 44.63 12.08 20.53
N THR A 55 44.50 12.92 21.55
CA THR A 55 43.25 13.06 22.29
C THR A 55 42.18 13.31 21.25
N PRO A 56 41.11 12.49 21.17
CA PRO A 56 40.08 12.67 20.18
C PRO A 56 39.52 14.09 20.32
N THR A 57 39.83 14.95 19.36
CA THR A 57 39.27 16.29 19.29
C THR A 57 37.80 16.13 18.93
N PHE A 58 36.95 16.15 19.94
CA PHE A 58 35.51 16.05 19.78
C PHE A 58 35.01 17.26 19.00
N ARG A 59 34.68 17.08 17.72
CA ARG A 59 34.08 18.13 16.88
C ARG A 59 32.61 18.25 17.25
N SER A 60 32.27 19.13 18.19
CA SER A 60 30.92 19.37 18.74
C SER A 60 29.87 19.90 17.75
N ARG A 61 30.16 19.94 16.45
CA ARG A 61 29.28 20.54 15.43
C ARG A 61 28.34 19.55 14.74
N HIS A 62 28.33 18.29 15.14
CA HIS A 62 27.43 17.25 14.59
C HIS A 62 26.82 16.32 15.64
N TYR A 63 26.93 16.65 16.92
CA TYR A 63 26.06 16.08 17.95
C TYR A 63 25.06 17.19 18.29
N MET A 64 23.85 17.11 17.73
CA MET A 64 22.71 17.75 18.39
C MET A 64 22.69 17.12 19.78
N HIS A 65 22.79 17.93 20.84
CA HIS A 65 22.43 17.43 22.16
C HIS A 65 21.04 16.82 21.99
N ASP A 66 20.86 15.55 22.36
CA ASP A 66 19.53 15.03 22.55
C ASP A 66 18.86 16.01 23.52
N ASP A 67 17.88 16.79 23.05
CA ASP A 67 17.12 17.76 23.83
C ASP A 67 16.23 16.98 24.80
N VAL A 68 16.87 16.29 25.72
CA VAL A 68 16.24 15.44 26.71
C VAL A 68 15.83 16.34 27.85
N ALA A 69 14.53 16.53 28.01
CA ALA A 69 13.96 17.20 29.15
C ALA A 69 13.53 16.17 30.21
N VAL A 70 13.63 16.56 31.48
CA VAL A 70 13.12 15.75 32.59
C VAL A 70 11.84 16.41 33.10
N PHE A 71 10.72 15.73 32.94
CA PHE A 71 9.43 16.17 33.44
C PHE A 71 9.13 15.48 34.77
N LYS A 72 8.59 16.22 35.73
CA LYS A 72 8.04 15.67 36.97
C LYS A 72 6.53 15.75 36.93
N VAL A 73 5.86 14.61 36.95
CA VAL A 73 4.39 14.52 37.02
C VAL A 73 4.05 13.75 38.29
N GLU A 74 3.36 14.40 39.22
CA GLU A 74 3.20 13.90 40.59
C GLU A 74 4.58 13.58 41.21
N ASP A 75 4.77 12.36 41.74
CA ASP A 75 6.03 11.91 42.34
C ASP A 75 6.96 11.16 41.35
N HIS A 76 6.72 11.26 40.03
CA HIS A 76 7.43 10.49 39.01
C HIS A 76 8.21 11.39 38.04
N LEU A 77 9.39 10.92 37.63
CA LEU A 77 10.26 11.59 36.66
C LEU A 77 10.21 10.87 35.30
N PHE A 78 10.00 11.65 34.25
CA PHE A 78 9.96 11.18 32.87
C PHE A 78 11.09 11.84 32.09
N ARG A 79 11.94 11.02 31.47
CA ARG A 79 13.06 11.48 30.65
C ARG A 79 12.71 11.30 29.18
N ILE A 80 12.44 12.39 28.47
CA ILE A 80 11.82 12.36 27.14
C ILE A 80 12.62 13.24 26.17
N ASN A 81 12.69 12.83 24.90
CA ASN A 81 13.13 13.71 23.83
C ASN A 81 12.08 14.82 23.60
N ARG A 82 12.42 16.05 24.01
CA ARG A 82 11.51 17.19 23.98
C ARG A 82 11.04 17.53 22.57
N ALA A 83 11.81 17.21 21.53
CA ALA A 83 11.46 17.51 20.15
C ALA A 83 10.07 16.99 19.78
N ILE A 84 9.70 15.80 20.25
CA ILE A 84 8.40 15.17 19.95
C ILE A 84 7.22 15.99 20.53
N LEU A 85 7.41 16.61 21.69
CA LEU A 85 6.38 17.48 22.30
C LEU A 85 6.36 18.86 21.63
N ASP A 86 7.54 19.41 21.36
CA ASP A 86 7.72 20.73 20.73
C ASP A 86 7.22 20.73 19.26
N GLU A 87 7.17 19.57 18.58
CA GLU A 87 6.54 19.40 17.26
C GLU A 87 5.01 19.58 17.31
N GLU A 88 4.37 19.25 18.44
CA GLU A 88 2.92 19.31 18.58
C GLU A 88 2.43 20.63 19.19
N THR A 89 3.24 21.27 20.02
CA THR A 89 2.83 22.47 20.76
C THR A 89 4.02 23.24 21.34
N ASP A 90 3.87 24.56 21.46
CA ASP A 90 4.80 25.45 22.16
C ASP A 90 4.41 25.70 23.63
N MET A 91 3.25 25.16 24.07
CA MET A 91 2.68 25.44 25.39
C MET A 91 3.34 24.66 26.53
N PHE A 92 4.12 23.61 26.25
CA PHE A 92 4.82 22.88 27.31
C PHE A 92 5.82 23.80 28.03
N PRO A 93 5.79 23.86 29.37
CA PRO A 93 6.67 24.73 30.12
C PRO A 93 8.14 24.48 29.78
N ARG A 94 8.89 25.57 29.70
CA ARG A 94 10.34 25.60 29.51
C ARG A 94 10.96 26.06 30.83
N GLY A 95 12.01 25.38 31.29
CA GLY A 95 12.59 25.67 32.60
C GLY A 95 13.80 24.82 32.93
N GLN A 96 14.32 24.96 34.15
CA GLN A 96 15.33 24.06 34.70
C GLN A 96 14.69 22.71 35.04
N ASP A 97 15.39 21.63 34.72
CA ASP A 97 14.95 20.28 35.05
C ASP A 97 14.97 20.05 36.59
N PRO A 98 13.97 19.35 37.15
CA PRO A 98 12.81 18.81 36.45
C PRO A 98 11.71 19.85 36.23
N ILE A 99 11.08 19.81 35.06
CA ILE A 99 9.92 20.63 34.69
C ILE A 99 8.67 20.02 35.33
N GLU A 100 8.08 20.69 36.31
CA GLU A 100 6.90 20.18 37.04
C GLU A 100 5.60 20.40 36.26
N LEU A 101 4.85 19.32 36.02
CA LEU A 101 3.50 19.35 35.44
C LEU A 101 2.50 19.01 36.55
N THR A 102 1.91 20.04 37.16
CA THR A 102 1.03 19.88 38.34
C THR A 102 -0.42 19.58 38.00
N ASP A 103 -0.77 19.58 36.72
CA ASP A 103 -2.16 19.67 36.25
C ASP A 103 -2.60 18.49 35.37
N ILE A 104 -1.77 17.44 35.31
CA ILE A 104 -2.01 16.17 34.64
C ILE A 104 -1.75 15.03 35.62
N LYS A 105 -2.48 13.92 35.49
CA LYS A 105 -2.18 12.70 36.24
C LYS A 105 -1.05 11.93 35.60
N ARG A 106 -0.24 11.24 36.41
CA ARG A 106 0.86 10.40 35.91
C ARG A 106 0.43 9.46 34.78
N GLY A 107 -0.67 8.72 34.98
CA GLY A 107 -1.14 7.74 34.00
C GLY A 107 -1.56 8.35 32.65
N ASP A 108 -2.16 9.54 32.67
CA ASP A 108 -2.57 10.21 31.43
C ASP A 108 -1.36 10.66 30.61
N PHE A 109 -0.32 11.14 31.29
CA PHE A 109 0.93 11.54 30.65
C PHE A 109 1.68 10.32 30.08
N GLU A 110 1.72 9.20 30.82
CA GLU A 110 2.35 7.94 30.38
C GLU A 110 1.71 7.43 29.07
N ILE A 111 0.37 7.41 29.00
CA ILE A 111 -0.38 7.00 27.79
C ILE A 111 -0.08 7.92 26.60
N LEU A 112 0.00 9.24 26.81
CA LEU A 112 0.35 10.18 25.74
C LEU A 112 1.74 9.87 25.18
N LEU A 113 2.72 9.59 26.05
CA LEU A 113 4.08 9.29 25.61
C LEU A 113 4.16 7.97 24.86
N ASP A 114 3.47 6.95 25.32
CA ASP A 114 3.35 5.67 24.60
C ASP A 114 2.78 5.91 23.19
N PHE A 115 1.69 6.67 23.08
CA PHE A 115 1.09 7.01 21.80
C PHE A 115 2.05 7.79 20.89
N LEU A 116 2.74 8.82 21.40
CA LEU A 116 3.65 9.63 20.59
C LEU A 116 4.89 8.85 20.11
N ASN A 117 5.39 7.90 20.91
CA ASN A 117 6.57 7.12 20.54
C ASN A 117 6.24 5.86 19.73
N LEU A 118 5.11 5.21 20.00
CA LEU A 118 4.77 3.86 19.50
C LEU A 118 3.49 3.84 18.66
N GLY A 119 2.66 4.88 18.71
CA GLY A 119 1.31 4.90 18.14
C GLY A 119 0.30 3.99 18.87
N THR A 120 0.72 3.32 19.94
CA THR A 120 -0.04 2.31 20.71
C THR A 120 0.40 2.36 22.18
N ARG A 121 -0.20 1.53 23.05
CA ARG A 121 0.27 1.34 24.44
C ARG A 121 1.65 0.66 24.47
N TYR A 122 2.37 0.76 25.59
CA TYR A 122 3.67 0.08 25.79
C TYR A 122 3.62 -1.44 25.56
N ASP A 123 2.51 -2.08 25.90
CA ASP A 123 2.26 -3.52 25.69
C ASP A 123 1.89 -3.88 24.23
N GLN A 124 1.91 -2.90 23.32
CA GLN A 124 1.51 -3.02 21.92
C GLN A 124 0.01 -3.27 21.72
N GLU A 125 -0.81 -3.17 22.76
CA GLU A 125 -2.25 -3.23 22.61
C GLU A 125 -2.78 -1.89 22.04
N PRO A 126 -3.87 -1.93 21.24
CA PRO A 126 -4.56 -0.73 20.80
C PRO A 126 -5.03 0.12 21.99
N LEU A 127 -5.01 1.44 21.83
CA LEU A 127 -5.55 2.37 22.81
C LEU A 127 -7.06 2.11 23.00
N THR A 128 -7.48 1.96 24.25
CA THR A 128 -8.90 1.83 24.60
C THR A 128 -9.59 3.19 24.62
N VAL A 129 -10.94 3.20 24.71
CA VAL A 129 -11.73 4.43 24.92
C VAL A 129 -11.23 5.26 26.12
N VAL A 130 -10.79 4.58 27.19
CA VAL A 130 -10.26 5.23 28.38
C VAL A 130 -8.90 5.86 28.08
N ASP A 131 -8.05 5.16 27.35
CA ASP A 131 -6.72 5.68 26.97
C ASP A 131 -6.87 6.89 26.03
N TRP A 132 -7.80 6.84 25.07
CA TRP A 132 -8.12 7.99 24.22
C TRP A 132 -8.63 9.19 25.00
N ALA A 133 -9.45 8.98 26.04
CA ALA A 133 -9.89 10.05 26.92
C ALA A 133 -8.72 10.69 27.67
N SER A 134 -7.74 9.90 28.11
CA SER A 134 -6.49 10.39 28.71
C SER A 134 -5.68 11.23 27.71
N VAL A 135 -5.46 10.74 26.49
CA VAL A 135 -4.77 11.50 25.43
C VAL A 135 -5.46 12.83 25.17
N ILE A 136 -6.78 12.82 25.00
CA ILE A 136 -7.59 14.04 24.78
C ILE A 136 -7.45 15.03 25.93
N ALA A 137 -7.47 14.55 27.18
CA ALA A 137 -7.35 15.41 28.36
C ALA A 137 -6.01 16.15 28.38
N VAL A 138 -4.91 15.45 28.11
CA VAL A 138 -3.57 16.06 28.06
C VAL A 138 -3.44 17.00 26.86
N CYS A 139 -3.82 16.55 25.67
CA CYS A 139 -3.69 17.33 24.44
C CYS A 139 -4.53 18.62 24.48
N SER A 140 -5.74 18.57 25.05
CA SER A 140 -6.59 19.75 25.24
C SER A 140 -5.95 20.78 26.17
N ARG A 141 -5.20 20.30 27.17
CA ARG A 141 -4.57 21.16 28.19
C ARG A 141 -3.32 21.87 27.67
N TYR A 142 -2.56 21.19 26.83
CA TYR A 142 -1.31 21.69 26.26
C TYR A 142 -1.45 22.13 24.80
N GLY A 143 -2.67 22.27 24.28
CA GLY A 143 -2.90 22.83 22.94
C GLY A 143 -2.38 21.99 21.77
N MET A 144 -2.28 20.67 21.92
CA MET A 144 -1.82 19.75 20.88
C MET A 144 -2.95 19.44 19.88
N GLN A 145 -3.35 20.43 19.09
CA GLN A 145 -4.58 20.36 18.28
C GLN A 145 -4.59 19.20 17.29
N ARG A 146 -3.43 18.90 16.66
CA ARG A 146 -3.31 17.80 15.69
C ARG A 146 -3.62 16.44 16.32
N ILE A 147 -3.04 16.17 17.48
CA ILE A 147 -3.29 14.94 18.24
C ILE A 147 -4.70 14.91 18.79
N LEU A 148 -5.20 16.06 19.27
CA LEU A 148 -6.57 16.19 19.78
C LEU A 148 -7.61 15.85 18.70
N ASP A 149 -7.47 16.39 17.50
CA ASP A 149 -8.35 16.10 16.37
C ASP A 149 -8.31 14.62 16.01
N TYR A 150 -7.10 14.04 15.96
CA TYR A 150 -6.89 12.61 15.70
C TYR A 150 -7.60 11.73 16.74
N ALA A 151 -7.40 11.99 18.03
CA ALA A 151 -8.00 11.23 19.11
C ALA A 151 -9.54 11.36 19.14
N CYS A 152 -10.06 12.55 18.85
CA CYS A 152 -11.51 12.77 18.72
C CYS A 152 -12.13 11.97 17.57
N GLU A 153 -11.44 11.90 16.42
CA GLU A 153 -11.89 11.08 15.30
C GLU A 153 -11.79 9.58 15.59
N ALA A 154 -10.73 9.13 16.28
CA ALA A 154 -10.60 7.74 16.73
C ALA A 154 -11.78 7.33 17.64
N LEU A 155 -12.14 8.17 18.62
CA LEU A 155 -13.31 7.93 19.48
C LEU A 155 -14.63 7.98 18.72
N ARG A 156 -14.79 8.86 17.72
CA ARG A 156 -16.00 8.88 16.88
C ARG A 156 -16.17 7.59 16.10
N LEU A 157 -15.08 7.01 15.61
CA LEU A 157 -15.08 5.72 14.92
C LEU A 157 -15.42 4.57 15.87
N GLU A 158 -14.94 4.60 17.12
CA GLU A 158 -15.27 3.57 18.13
C GLU A 158 -16.68 3.71 18.73
N SER A 159 -17.17 4.94 18.90
CA SER A 159 -18.47 5.25 19.51
C SER A 159 -19.65 5.23 18.54
N ALA A 160 -19.41 5.11 17.23
CA ALA A 160 -20.44 4.74 16.29
C ALA A 160 -21.11 3.44 16.78
N PRO A 161 -22.46 3.36 16.84
CA PRO A 161 -23.17 2.26 17.47
C PRO A 161 -22.58 0.96 16.97
N ALA A 162 -22.03 0.17 17.90
CA ALA A 162 -21.25 -1.01 17.63
C ALA A 162 -21.87 -1.83 16.48
N ALA A 163 -21.41 -1.56 15.27
CA ALA A 163 -21.09 -2.63 14.38
C ALA A 163 -20.05 -3.39 15.19
N THR A 164 -20.50 -4.45 15.89
CA THR A 164 -19.71 -5.68 16.01
C THR A 164 -18.73 -5.72 14.84
N ASN A 165 -17.46 -6.05 15.07
CA ASN A 165 -16.44 -6.33 14.05
C ASN A 165 -16.88 -7.47 13.11
N VAL A 166 -18.05 -7.32 12.51
CA VAL A 166 -18.59 -7.97 11.34
C VAL A 166 -17.78 -7.29 10.27
N THR A 167 -16.68 -7.95 9.96
CA THR A 167 -15.90 -7.70 8.77
C THR A 167 -16.87 -7.42 7.63
N THR A 168 -16.91 -6.18 7.14
CA THR A 168 -17.69 -5.83 5.95
C THR A 168 -17.09 -6.47 4.69
N ALA A 169 -15.96 -7.17 4.83
CA ALA A 169 -15.38 -8.13 3.90
C ALA A 169 -16.47 -8.91 3.15
N GLY A 170 -16.59 -8.65 1.84
CA GLY A 170 -17.53 -9.33 0.97
C GLY A 170 -19.01 -8.97 1.15
N THR A 171 -19.36 -8.05 2.04
CA THR A 171 -20.73 -7.54 2.16
C THR A 171 -21.19 -6.94 0.82
N GLY A 172 -22.41 -7.26 0.39
CA GLY A 172 -22.97 -6.87 -0.91
C GLY A 172 -22.58 -7.75 -2.08
N PHE A 173 -21.74 -8.76 -1.86
CA PHE A 173 -21.41 -9.80 -2.85
C PHE A 173 -22.04 -11.14 -2.46
N GLU A 174 -23.25 -11.11 -1.88
CA GLU A 174 -23.90 -12.31 -1.36
C GLU A 174 -24.05 -13.37 -2.44
N ARG A 175 -23.58 -14.58 -2.13
CA ARG A 175 -23.60 -15.72 -3.06
C ARG A 175 -25.01 -16.06 -3.54
N ASP A 176 -26.01 -15.89 -2.67
CA ASP A 176 -27.40 -16.17 -3.01
C ASP A 176 -27.97 -15.17 -4.02
N THR A 177 -27.45 -13.93 -4.01
CA THR A 177 -27.88 -12.86 -4.91
C THR A 177 -27.13 -12.88 -6.24
N HIS A 178 -25.80 -13.03 -6.17
CA HIS A 178 -24.90 -12.82 -7.31
C HIS A 178 -24.22 -14.10 -7.82
N GLY A 179 -24.41 -15.23 -7.12
CA GLY A 179 -23.68 -16.48 -7.38
C GLY A 179 -22.25 -16.46 -6.81
N MET A 180 -21.55 -17.58 -6.96
CA MET A 180 -20.14 -17.69 -6.54
C MET A 180 -19.20 -16.85 -7.43
N TYR A 181 -19.56 -16.70 -8.71
CA TYR A 181 -18.79 -15.97 -9.71
C TYR A 181 -19.67 -14.90 -10.34
N PHE A 182 -19.11 -13.72 -10.51
CA PHE A 182 -19.82 -12.55 -11.02
C PHE A 182 -18.94 -11.68 -11.91
N LEU A 183 -19.57 -10.79 -12.65
CA LEU A 183 -18.94 -9.70 -13.39
C LEU A 183 -19.26 -8.39 -12.68
N ILE A 184 -18.31 -7.46 -12.74
CA ILE A 184 -18.47 -6.10 -12.21
C ILE A 184 -18.70 -5.18 -13.42
N ARG A 185 -19.90 -4.60 -13.52
CA ARG A 185 -20.32 -3.74 -14.62
C ARG A 185 -20.38 -2.29 -14.18
N GLU A 186 -19.94 -1.36 -15.02
CA GLU A 186 -20.23 0.06 -14.82
C GLU A 186 -21.75 0.28 -14.98
N LYS A 187 -22.37 0.91 -13.98
CA LYS A 187 -23.83 1.01 -13.90
C LYS A 187 -24.41 1.71 -15.13
N GLY A 188 -25.36 1.04 -15.78
CA GLY A 188 -26.05 1.58 -16.97
C GLY A 188 -25.24 1.51 -18.27
N THR A 189 -24.12 0.79 -18.33
CA THR A 189 -23.33 0.60 -19.56
C THR A 189 -23.13 -0.88 -19.88
N THR A 190 -22.51 -1.17 -21.04
CA THR A 190 -22.08 -2.53 -21.44
C THR A 190 -20.61 -2.79 -21.14
N ARG A 191 -20.02 -1.98 -20.24
CA ARG A 191 -18.60 -2.03 -19.89
C ARG A 191 -18.38 -2.73 -18.57
N TYR A 192 -17.38 -3.61 -18.55
CA TYR A 192 -17.09 -4.48 -17.41
C TYR A 192 -15.65 -4.33 -16.97
N LEU A 193 -15.41 -4.60 -15.70
CA LEU A 193 -14.08 -4.79 -15.16
C LEU A 193 -13.43 -6.00 -15.86
N SER A 194 -12.16 -5.86 -16.26
CA SER A 194 -11.39 -6.88 -16.96
C SER A 194 -9.89 -6.64 -16.78
N THR A 195 -9.08 -7.68 -16.95
CA THR A 195 -7.62 -7.55 -16.97
C THR A 195 -7.12 -6.96 -18.29
N TYR A 196 -6.09 -6.12 -18.26
CA TYR A 196 -5.46 -5.59 -19.47
C TYR A 196 -4.99 -6.72 -20.41
N GLY A 197 -5.44 -6.65 -21.67
CA GLY A 197 -5.10 -7.65 -22.69
C GLY A 197 -5.60 -9.07 -22.39
N ALA A 198 -6.58 -9.25 -21.49
CA ALA A 198 -7.02 -10.56 -21.00
C ALA A 198 -5.87 -11.39 -20.39
N SER A 199 -4.87 -10.71 -19.82
CA SER A 199 -3.69 -11.34 -19.22
C SER A 199 -3.99 -11.90 -17.84
N ASN A 200 -3.50 -13.12 -17.59
CA ASN A 200 -3.59 -13.82 -16.30
C ASN A 200 -2.32 -13.67 -15.44
N THR A 201 -1.38 -12.82 -15.86
CA THR A 201 -0.09 -12.63 -15.20
C THR A 201 -0.19 -11.64 -14.03
N GLU A 202 0.62 -11.83 -13.01
CA GLU A 202 0.81 -10.87 -11.92
C GLU A 202 1.28 -9.49 -12.43
N GLY A 203 0.89 -8.42 -11.73
CA GLY A 203 1.14 -7.03 -12.13
C GLY A 203 0.15 -6.49 -13.16
N THR A 204 -0.61 -7.37 -13.83
CA THR A 204 -1.58 -6.95 -14.86
C THR A 204 -2.62 -6.01 -14.25
N GLN A 205 -2.77 -4.83 -14.86
CA GLN A 205 -3.78 -3.84 -14.48
C GLN A 205 -5.21 -4.39 -14.67
N VAL A 206 -6.08 -4.09 -13.72
CA VAL A 206 -7.53 -4.27 -13.82
C VAL A 206 -8.16 -2.95 -14.29
N LEU A 207 -8.96 -3.00 -15.34
CA LEU A 207 -9.49 -1.83 -16.04
C LEU A 207 -10.88 -2.09 -16.60
N LEU A 208 -11.47 -1.08 -17.23
CA LEU A 208 -12.77 -1.17 -17.88
C LEU A 208 -12.62 -1.64 -19.33
N CYS A 209 -13.48 -2.53 -19.80
CA CYS A 209 -13.48 -3.06 -21.16
C CYS A 209 -14.91 -3.21 -21.69
N ASP A 210 -15.12 -2.94 -22.97
CA ASP A 210 -16.39 -3.26 -23.65
C ASP A 210 -16.56 -4.78 -23.76
N ARG A 211 -17.80 -5.25 -23.56
CA ARG A 211 -18.18 -6.66 -23.78
C ARG A 211 -18.44 -6.98 -25.25
N GLU A 212 -18.99 -6.04 -26.00
CA GLU A 212 -19.45 -6.27 -27.38
C GLU A 212 -18.28 -6.51 -28.36
N GLY A 213 -18.43 -7.50 -29.24
CA GLY A 213 -17.50 -7.77 -30.35
C GLY A 213 -16.19 -8.48 -29.99
N ARG A 214 -16.00 -8.92 -28.74
CA ARG A 214 -14.76 -9.60 -28.30
C ARG A 214 -14.86 -11.12 -28.24
N TRP A 215 -13.71 -11.77 -28.34
CA TRP A 215 -13.53 -13.21 -28.43
C TRP A 215 -13.80 -13.88 -27.07
N SER A 216 -14.14 -15.17 -27.07
CA SER A 216 -14.49 -15.94 -25.86
C SER A 216 -13.44 -15.90 -24.73
N THR A 217 -12.16 -15.72 -25.07
CA THR A 217 -11.07 -15.56 -24.10
C THR A 217 -11.20 -14.29 -23.27
N THR A 218 -11.78 -13.22 -23.82
CA THR A 218 -12.00 -11.96 -23.09
C THR A 218 -13.16 -12.04 -22.10
N LEU A 219 -14.13 -12.93 -22.32
CA LEU A 219 -15.22 -13.11 -21.36
C LEU A 219 -14.73 -13.74 -20.06
N LYS A 220 -13.77 -14.67 -20.14
CA LYS A 220 -13.17 -15.28 -18.95
C LYS A 220 -12.39 -14.26 -18.11
N SER A 221 -11.81 -13.25 -18.75
CA SER A 221 -11.03 -12.23 -18.03
C SER A 221 -11.87 -11.18 -17.29
N MET A 222 -13.21 -11.27 -17.39
CA MET A 222 -14.18 -10.38 -16.73
C MET A 222 -14.84 -11.02 -15.51
N VAL A 223 -14.49 -12.27 -15.18
CA VAL A 223 -15.13 -13.03 -14.10
C VAL A 223 -14.31 -12.92 -12.83
N PHE A 224 -14.98 -12.55 -11.74
CA PHE A 224 -14.39 -12.37 -10.42
C PHE A 224 -15.19 -13.14 -9.35
N PHE A 225 -14.58 -13.29 -8.18
CA PHE A 225 -15.23 -13.79 -6.97
C PHE A 225 -14.63 -13.13 -5.72
N ILE A 226 -15.37 -13.14 -4.61
CA ILE A 226 -14.85 -12.76 -3.28
C ILE A 226 -14.47 -14.03 -2.51
N ASP A 227 -13.26 -14.04 -1.94
CA ASP A 227 -12.84 -15.15 -1.07
C ASP A 227 -13.33 -14.98 0.38
N LYS A 228 -12.99 -15.93 1.26
CA LYS A 228 -13.40 -15.90 2.68
C LYS A 228 -12.81 -14.74 3.50
N SER A 229 -11.79 -14.07 2.98
CA SER A 229 -11.15 -12.90 3.62
C SER A 229 -11.73 -11.57 3.14
N GLY A 230 -12.63 -11.60 2.15
CA GLY A 230 -13.15 -10.38 1.51
C GLY A 230 -12.28 -9.87 0.37
N ALA A 231 -11.19 -10.55 0.01
CA ALA A 231 -10.37 -10.17 -1.13
C ALA A 231 -11.11 -10.48 -2.44
N LEU A 232 -10.99 -9.59 -3.41
CA LEU A 232 -11.50 -9.79 -4.76
C LEU A 232 -10.48 -10.60 -5.56
N HIS A 233 -10.93 -11.64 -6.24
CA HIS A 233 -10.08 -12.53 -7.05
C HIS A 233 -10.55 -12.59 -8.48
N HIS A 234 -9.59 -12.68 -9.39
CA HIS A 234 -9.84 -12.91 -10.80
C HIS A 234 -9.96 -14.41 -11.07
N ALA A 235 -11.12 -14.85 -11.58
CA ALA A 235 -11.46 -16.26 -11.65
C ALA A 235 -10.56 -17.06 -12.61
N ALA A 236 -10.14 -16.46 -13.74
CA ALA A 236 -9.35 -17.18 -14.74
C ALA A 236 -7.89 -17.42 -14.33
N SER A 237 -7.31 -16.53 -13.52
CA SER A 237 -5.93 -16.67 -13.02
C SER A 237 -5.84 -17.22 -11.59
N GLY A 238 -6.91 -17.09 -10.80
CA GLY A 238 -6.90 -17.35 -9.37
C GLY A 238 -6.05 -16.35 -8.58
N LEU A 239 -5.64 -15.24 -9.20
CA LEU A 239 -4.90 -14.16 -8.55
C LEU A 239 -5.85 -13.18 -7.88
N ALA A 240 -5.43 -12.63 -6.74
CA ALA A 240 -6.15 -11.58 -6.05
C ALA A 240 -6.01 -10.25 -6.80
N VAL A 241 -6.95 -9.34 -6.59
CA VAL A 241 -6.85 -7.93 -6.97
C VAL A 241 -6.29 -7.18 -5.76
N ASP A 242 -5.07 -6.68 -5.90
CA ASP A 242 -4.44 -5.78 -4.93
C ASP A 242 -4.44 -4.35 -5.46
N ILE A 243 -4.18 -3.36 -4.60
CA ILE A 243 -4.10 -1.94 -4.98
C ILE A 243 -2.68 -1.44 -4.73
N VAL A 244 -1.95 -1.06 -5.79
CA VAL A 244 -0.62 -0.45 -5.70
C VAL A 244 -0.70 0.97 -6.22
N ASP A 245 -0.39 1.96 -5.40
CA ASP A 245 -0.46 3.39 -5.77
C ASP A 245 -1.80 3.76 -6.44
N ASP A 246 -2.92 3.41 -5.80
CA ASP A 246 -4.31 3.55 -6.29
C ASP A 246 -4.69 2.66 -7.50
N VAL A 247 -3.78 1.89 -8.07
CA VAL A 247 -4.04 1.04 -9.25
C VAL A 247 -4.45 -0.37 -8.85
N PRO A 248 -5.64 -0.86 -9.25
CA PRO A 248 -6.00 -2.26 -9.06
C PRO A 248 -5.19 -3.15 -10.02
N VAL A 249 -4.46 -4.12 -9.46
CA VAL A 249 -3.56 -5.03 -10.19
C VAL A 249 -3.74 -6.47 -9.71
N LEU A 250 -3.46 -7.44 -10.59
CA LEU A 250 -3.41 -8.84 -10.18
C LEU A 250 -2.17 -9.13 -9.34
N ARG A 251 -2.34 -9.82 -8.22
CA ARG A 251 -1.28 -10.19 -7.29
C ARG A 251 -1.43 -11.64 -6.81
N ARG A 252 -0.31 -12.34 -6.64
CA ARG A 252 -0.27 -13.65 -5.98
C ARG A 252 -0.52 -13.52 -4.48
N ASN A 253 -1.21 -14.51 -3.92
CA ASN A 253 -1.25 -14.68 -2.48
C ASN A 253 0.16 -14.99 -1.97
N ARG A 254 0.69 -14.10 -1.15
CA ARG A 254 1.99 -14.24 -0.50
C ARG A 254 1.75 -14.39 1.00
N PRO A 255 2.60 -15.12 1.73
CA PRO A 255 2.62 -15.05 3.18
C PRO A 255 2.72 -13.59 3.61
N VAL A 256 1.95 -13.21 4.62
CA VAL A 256 2.01 -11.86 5.20
C VAL A 256 3.23 -11.81 6.11
N SER A 257 4.14 -10.87 5.84
CA SER A 257 5.28 -10.59 6.70
C SER A 257 4.79 -9.96 8.01
N SER A 258 5.46 -10.23 9.13
CA SER A 258 5.21 -9.55 10.41
C SER A 258 5.40 -8.03 10.29
N CYS A 259 6.30 -7.61 9.40
CA CYS A 259 6.46 -6.23 8.97
C CYS A 259 5.91 -6.11 7.54
N SER A 260 4.65 -5.68 7.42
CA SER A 260 4.00 -5.44 6.12
C SER A 260 4.88 -4.59 5.22
N ASN A 261 5.01 -5.01 3.96
CA ASN A 261 5.78 -4.28 2.95
C ASN A 261 5.10 -4.40 1.57
N PRO A 262 5.47 -3.57 0.59
CA PRO A 262 4.82 -3.55 -0.72
C PRO A 262 4.77 -4.90 -1.43
N TRP A 263 5.72 -5.80 -1.16
CA TRP A 263 5.72 -7.16 -1.68
C TRP A 263 4.85 -8.13 -0.85
N SER A 264 4.96 -8.09 0.47
CA SER A 264 4.38 -9.07 1.40
C SER A 264 3.54 -8.34 2.45
N ARG A 265 2.35 -7.92 2.03
CA ARG A 265 1.32 -7.31 2.88
C ARG A 265 -0.04 -8.00 2.71
N PRO A 266 -0.95 -7.85 3.69
CA PRO A 266 -2.32 -8.33 3.57
C PRO A 266 -3.02 -7.77 2.32
N LEU A 267 -3.98 -8.51 1.79
CA LEU A 267 -4.80 -8.04 0.67
C LEU A 267 -5.88 -7.07 1.16
N PRO A 268 -6.33 -6.13 0.32
CA PRO A 268 -7.45 -5.26 0.64
C PRO A 268 -8.77 -6.04 0.67
N GLU A 269 -9.68 -5.60 1.54
CA GLU A 269 -11.04 -6.12 1.59
C GLU A 269 -11.94 -5.29 0.67
N PHE A 270 -12.80 -5.98 -0.09
CA PHE A 270 -13.78 -5.38 -0.97
C PHE A 270 -15.19 -5.59 -0.42
N SER A 271 -16.02 -4.57 -0.55
CA SER A 271 -17.47 -4.62 -0.24
C SER A 271 -18.26 -3.83 -1.28
N PHE A 272 -19.54 -4.15 -1.42
CA PHE A 272 -20.45 -3.52 -2.36
C PHE A 272 -21.65 -2.92 -1.61
N VAL A 273 -21.73 -1.60 -1.50
CA VAL A 273 -22.77 -0.91 -0.74
C VAL A 273 -23.30 0.25 -1.57
N ASP A 274 -24.62 0.37 -1.70
CA ASP A 274 -25.29 1.44 -2.43
C ASP A 274 -24.77 1.65 -3.87
N SER A 275 -24.58 0.55 -4.60
CA SER A 275 -23.95 0.56 -5.93
C SER A 275 -22.48 1.01 -5.97
N GLN A 276 -21.77 1.10 -4.84
CA GLN A 276 -20.36 1.45 -4.79
C GLN A 276 -19.52 0.26 -4.38
N ILE A 277 -18.36 0.07 -5.00
CA ILE A 277 -17.36 -0.88 -4.54
C ILE A 277 -16.42 -0.15 -3.61
N CYS A 278 -16.50 -0.45 -2.32
CA CYS A 278 -15.66 0.10 -1.28
C CYS A 278 -14.43 -0.79 -1.06
N VAL A 279 -13.29 -0.16 -0.80
CA VAL A 279 -12.00 -0.81 -0.58
C VAL A 279 -11.50 -0.44 0.80
N LYS A 280 -11.17 -1.43 1.63
CA LYS A 280 -10.56 -1.24 2.94
C LYS A 280 -9.14 -1.77 2.91
N PHE A 281 -8.18 -0.91 3.24
CA PHE A 281 -6.78 -1.29 3.35
C PHE A 281 -6.47 -1.85 4.73
N LEU A 282 -5.78 -2.98 4.75
CA LEU A 282 -5.26 -3.60 5.98
C LEU A 282 -3.78 -3.25 6.23
N SER A 283 -3.17 -2.52 5.30
CA SER A 283 -1.79 -2.04 5.33
C SER A 283 -1.64 -0.92 4.30
N ASP A 284 -0.62 -0.08 4.44
CA ASP A 284 -0.30 0.97 3.45
C ASP A 284 -0.20 0.38 2.03
N PRO A 285 -1.00 0.90 1.06
CA PRO A 285 -0.96 0.46 -0.32
C PRO A 285 -0.01 1.22 -1.23
N ALA A 286 0.63 2.27 -0.73
CA ALA A 286 1.64 2.96 -1.49
C ALA A 286 3.00 2.26 -1.40
N LEU A 287 3.78 2.37 -2.48
CA LEU A 287 5.23 2.18 -2.37
C LEU A 287 5.83 3.32 -1.52
N PRO A 288 6.95 3.08 -0.80
CA PRO A 288 7.53 4.08 0.10
C PRO A 288 7.83 5.43 -0.56
N LEU A 289 8.17 5.44 -1.85
CA LEU A 289 8.43 6.67 -2.61
C LEU A 289 7.17 7.52 -2.87
N CYS A 290 5.98 6.93 -2.74
CA CYS A 290 4.69 7.55 -3.04
C CYS A 290 3.79 7.72 -1.82
N SER A 291 4.11 7.07 -0.68
CA SER A 291 3.22 7.02 0.49
C SER A 291 2.83 8.39 1.03
N ASP A 292 3.81 9.26 1.31
CA ASP A 292 3.52 10.60 1.85
C ASP A 292 2.66 11.46 0.91
N LYS A 293 2.76 11.22 -0.39
CA LYS A 293 2.02 11.96 -1.42
C LYS A 293 0.59 11.46 -1.58
N LEU A 294 0.40 10.13 -1.58
CA LEU A 294 -0.90 9.49 -1.81
C LEU A 294 -1.73 9.41 -0.53
N TYR A 295 -1.08 9.07 0.58
CA TYR A 295 -1.71 8.82 1.87
C TYR A 295 -1.00 9.58 2.99
N PRO A 296 -1.02 10.94 2.96
CA PRO A 296 -0.38 11.74 3.99
C PRO A 296 -0.89 11.36 5.37
N ASN A 297 0.03 11.34 6.34
CA ASN A 297 -0.23 11.02 7.75
C ASN A 297 -0.96 9.69 7.96
N GLY A 298 -0.65 8.66 7.16
CA GLY A 298 -1.27 7.34 7.30
C GLY A 298 -2.77 7.30 6.98
N SER A 299 -3.26 8.26 6.17
CA SER A 299 -4.68 8.38 5.87
C SER A 299 -5.30 7.19 5.10
N TRP A 300 -4.49 6.23 4.67
CA TRP A 300 -4.93 4.94 4.16
C TRP A 300 -5.67 4.11 5.22
N ALA A 301 -5.33 4.25 6.51
CA ALA A 301 -5.87 3.43 7.58
C ALA A 301 -7.29 3.84 7.99
N THR A 302 -7.59 5.14 7.94
CA THR A 302 -8.87 5.72 8.37
C THR A 302 -9.73 6.20 7.20
N GLY A 303 -9.16 6.22 5.99
CA GLY A 303 -9.85 6.66 4.80
C GLY A 303 -10.93 5.68 4.34
N ASN A 304 -12.02 6.22 3.82
CA ASN A 304 -12.98 5.46 3.05
C ASN A 304 -12.54 5.49 1.59
N PHE A 305 -12.30 4.34 0.96
CA PHE A 305 -11.86 4.29 -0.44
C PHE A 305 -12.88 3.58 -1.30
N VAL A 306 -13.00 4.02 -2.56
CA VAL A 306 -13.97 3.49 -3.52
C VAL A 306 -13.32 3.28 -4.88
N LEU A 307 -13.80 2.27 -5.61
CA LEU A 307 -13.38 2.03 -6.98
C LEU A 307 -14.09 3.01 -7.92
N ALA A 308 -13.32 3.74 -8.72
CA ALA A 308 -13.83 4.80 -9.58
C ALA A 308 -13.42 4.59 -11.05
N VAL A 309 -14.36 4.81 -11.97
CA VAL A 309 -14.09 4.85 -13.40
C VAL A 309 -13.64 6.25 -13.84
N ARG A 310 -12.76 6.25 -14.85
CA ARG A 310 -12.28 7.44 -15.58
C ARG A 310 -11.75 8.56 -14.68
N PRO A 311 -10.94 8.26 -13.66
CA PRO A 311 -10.33 9.28 -12.82
C PRO A 311 -9.46 10.22 -13.65
N LYS A 312 -9.47 11.50 -13.25
CA LYS A 312 -8.67 12.54 -13.92
C LYS A 312 -7.20 12.43 -13.56
N SER A 313 -6.91 11.95 -12.35
CA SER A 313 -5.55 11.68 -11.89
C SER A 313 -4.90 10.64 -12.78
N ASP A 314 -3.67 10.92 -13.19
CA ASP A 314 -2.83 9.91 -13.82
C ASP A 314 -2.32 8.90 -12.80
N PHE A 315 -1.75 7.79 -13.28
CA PHE A 315 -1.27 6.73 -12.42
C PHE A 315 0.09 6.21 -12.88
N HIS A 316 0.83 5.65 -11.93
CA HIS A 316 2.10 5.00 -12.17
C HIS A 316 1.92 3.49 -12.13
N VAL A 317 2.67 2.79 -12.97
CA VAL A 317 2.66 1.34 -13.00
C VAL A 317 4.05 0.89 -12.62
N HIS A 318 4.11 0.05 -11.60
CA HIS A 318 5.38 -0.35 -11.02
C HIS A 318 5.90 -1.61 -11.68
N PRO A 319 7.07 -1.56 -12.35
CA PRO A 319 7.76 -2.77 -12.77
C PRO A 319 8.16 -3.61 -11.55
N ILE A 320 8.43 -4.89 -11.78
CA ILE A 320 8.84 -5.80 -10.70
C ILE A 320 10.11 -5.33 -9.95
N SER A 321 10.98 -4.57 -10.62
CA SER A 321 12.18 -3.99 -10.04
C SER A 321 11.90 -3.05 -8.87
N ASP A 322 10.76 -2.36 -8.88
CA ASP A 322 10.38 -1.44 -7.79
C ASP A 322 10.13 -2.21 -6.50
N PHE A 323 9.77 -3.49 -6.59
CA PHE A 323 9.56 -4.38 -5.43
C PHE A 323 10.81 -5.16 -5.02
N SER A 324 11.89 -5.08 -5.80
CA SER A 324 13.09 -5.91 -5.61
C SER A 324 13.69 -5.89 -4.20
N PRO A 325 13.66 -4.80 -3.43
CA PRO A 325 14.20 -4.81 -2.06
C PRO A 325 13.48 -5.78 -1.12
N TRP A 326 12.25 -6.18 -1.45
CA TRP A 326 11.41 -7.05 -0.61
C TRP A 326 11.17 -8.44 -1.20
N ILE A 327 11.66 -8.71 -2.41
CA ILE A 327 11.54 -10.03 -3.04
C ILE A 327 12.63 -10.94 -2.47
N PRO A 328 12.30 -12.07 -1.82
CA PRO A 328 13.31 -13.03 -1.39
C PRO A 328 14.14 -13.51 -2.59
N ALA A 329 15.46 -13.65 -2.41
CA ALA A 329 16.36 -14.10 -3.48
C ALA A 329 15.93 -15.45 -4.10
N THR A 330 15.33 -16.34 -3.30
CA THR A 330 14.78 -17.63 -3.74
C THR A 330 13.57 -17.51 -4.68
N MET A 331 12.90 -16.35 -4.69
CA MET A 331 11.71 -16.08 -5.51
C MET A 331 12.05 -15.23 -6.74
N ALA A 332 13.18 -14.53 -6.74
CA ALA A 332 13.57 -13.68 -7.86
C ALA A 332 13.65 -14.49 -9.17
N GLY A 333 12.91 -14.05 -10.21
CA GLY A 333 12.87 -14.71 -11.53
C GLY A 333 12.01 -15.98 -11.61
N THR A 334 11.36 -16.40 -10.52
CA THR A 334 10.51 -17.61 -10.50
C THR A 334 9.09 -17.38 -11.02
N PHE A 335 8.73 -16.14 -11.34
CA PHE A 335 7.40 -15.77 -11.77
C PHE A 335 7.41 -14.70 -12.86
N ASP A 336 6.43 -14.80 -13.75
CA ASP A 336 6.15 -13.78 -14.76
C ASP A 336 5.43 -12.60 -14.11
N TYR A 337 5.83 -11.38 -14.48
CA TYR A 337 5.25 -10.13 -14.00
C TYR A 337 5.12 -9.17 -15.18
N LYS A 338 3.92 -8.63 -15.38
CA LYS A 338 3.63 -7.69 -16.46
C LYS A 338 3.19 -6.35 -15.90
N SER A 339 3.97 -5.32 -16.20
CA SER A 339 3.62 -3.91 -15.92
C SER A 339 2.94 -3.22 -17.11
N GLY A 340 2.32 -3.99 -18.00
CA GLY A 340 1.56 -3.44 -19.12
C GLY A 340 0.28 -2.80 -18.61
N ALA A 341 0.00 -1.56 -19.05
CA ALA A 341 -1.18 -0.82 -18.64
C ALA A 341 -1.80 -0.03 -19.79
N ASN A 342 -3.06 0.36 -19.60
CA ASN A 342 -3.75 1.26 -20.49
C ASN A 342 -3.92 2.62 -19.81
N HIS A 343 -3.20 3.63 -20.32
CA HIS A 343 -3.28 4.98 -19.80
C HIS A 343 -4.47 5.79 -20.34
N ASP A 344 -5.23 5.26 -21.31
CA ASP A 344 -6.41 5.94 -21.83
C ASP A 344 -7.49 6.06 -20.73
N GLN A 345 -7.88 7.30 -20.47
CA GLN A 345 -8.82 7.66 -19.42
C GLN A 345 -10.16 6.92 -19.55
N GLN A 346 -10.61 6.59 -20.76
CA GLN A 346 -11.93 5.97 -20.95
C GLN A 346 -12.01 4.55 -20.36
N TRP A 347 -10.86 3.86 -20.27
CA TRP A 347 -10.73 2.50 -19.73
C TRP A 347 -10.22 2.47 -18.29
N ARG A 348 -9.78 3.63 -17.77
CA ARG A 348 -9.09 3.73 -16.49
C ARG A 348 -10.02 3.44 -15.32
N VAL A 349 -9.53 2.63 -14.39
CA VAL A 349 -10.15 2.37 -13.09
C VAL A 349 -9.07 2.55 -12.03
N LEU A 350 -9.33 3.39 -11.03
CA LEU A 350 -8.45 3.58 -9.86
C LEU A 350 -9.26 3.53 -8.58
N VAL A 351 -8.56 3.37 -7.46
CA VAL A 351 -9.12 3.55 -6.12
C VAL A 351 -8.94 5.01 -5.72
N GLU A 352 -10.00 5.66 -5.27
CA GLU A 352 -9.97 7.05 -4.82
C GLU A 352 -10.51 7.14 -3.39
N LYS A 353 -9.96 8.06 -2.59
CA LYS A 353 -10.56 8.42 -1.29
C LYS A 353 -11.96 9.01 -1.54
N ARG A 354 -12.97 8.42 -0.90
CA ARG A 354 -14.36 8.84 -0.94
C ARG A 354 -14.47 10.27 -0.42
N LYS A 355 -14.90 11.19 -1.28
CA LYS A 355 -15.30 12.54 -0.90
C LYS A 355 -16.82 12.55 -0.67
N LYS A 356 -17.34 13.51 0.08
CA LYS A 356 -18.78 13.59 0.43
C LYS A 356 -19.71 13.56 -0.80
N ASP A 357 -19.21 13.96 -1.97
CA ASP A 357 -19.98 14.07 -3.22
C ASP A 357 -19.89 12.83 -4.14
N VAL A 358 -19.24 11.74 -3.71
CA VAL A 358 -18.88 10.61 -4.62
C VAL A 358 -20.00 9.56 -4.73
N GLY A 359 -21.26 10.01 -4.74
CA GLY A 359 -22.42 9.23 -5.18
C GLY A 359 -22.65 9.26 -6.70
N GLY A 360 -21.70 9.82 -7.45
CA GLY A 360 -21.84 10.04 -8.89
C GLY A 360 -21.76 8.78 -9.75
N SER A 361 -22.08 8.93 -11.03
CA SER A 361 -22.02 7.86 -12.04
C SER A 361 -20.63 7.19 -12.14
N ARG A 362 -19.55 7.90 -11.78
CA ARG A 362 -18.18 7.40 -11.83
C ARG A 362 -17.85 6.30 -10.81
N THR A 363 -18.60 6.19 -9.73
CA THR A 363 -18.38 5.18 -8.68
C THR A 363 -19.56 4.22 -8.55
N SER A 364 -20.45 4.25 -9.54
CA SER A 364 -21.65 3.42 -9.59
C SER A 364 -21.39 2.14 -10.40
N TRP A 365 -21.57 1.00 -9.74
CA TRP A 365 -21.32 -0.33 -10.26
C TRP A 365 -22.56 -1.22 -10.12
N GLU A 366 -22.59 -2.30 -10.89
CA GLU A 366 -23.60 -3.36 -10.84
C GLU A 366 -22.90 -4.72 -10.83
N ILE A 367 -23.35 -5.61 -9.94
CA ILE A 367 -22.84 -6.97 -9.85
C ILE A 367 -23.75 -7.91 -10.64
N VAL A 368 -23.20 -8.50 -11.70
CA VAL A 368 -23.94 -9.35 -12.64
C VAL A 368 -23.49 -10.79 -12.44
N ALA A 369 -24.42 -11.70 -12.10
CA ALA A 369 -24.10 -13.12 -11.94
C ALA A 369 -23.52 -13.70 -13.25
N ALA A 370 -22.43 -14.46 -13.15
CA ALA A 370 -21.76 -15.02 -14.33
C ALA A 370 -22.60 -16.05 -15.09
N THR A 371 -23.57 -16.69 -14.43
CA THR A 371 -24.51 -17.63 -15.05
C THR A 371 -25.58 -16.95 -15.92
N LYS A 372 -25.74 -15.62 -15.80
CA LYS A 372 -26.71 -14.82 -16.57
C LYS A 372 -26.09 -14.21 -17.83
N VAL A 373 -24.82 -14.51 -18.11
CA VAL A 373 -23.98 -13.93 -19.17
C VAL A 373 -23.73 -14.98 -20.22
#